data_AF-A0A7H9BPG9-F1
#
_entry.id   AF-A0A7H9BPG9-F1
#
_cell.length_a   1.000
_cell.length_b   1.000
_cell.length_c   1.000
_cell.angle_alpha   90.00
_cell.angle_beta   90.00
_cell.angle_gamma   90.00
#
_symmetry.space_group_name_H-M   'P 1'
#
loop_
_entity.id
_entity.type
_entity.pdbx_description
1 polymer ?
#
loop_
_entity_poly.entity_id
_entity_poly.type
_entity_poly.pdbx_seq_one_letter_code
_entity_poly.pdbx_strand_id
1 'polypeptide(L)'
;MPFFTEIPDATIDLEAATPVLSLGSNLLLNRLGGSTQFAQYDVDASQATTLRRGDDVSLVDGEGNPLLSGGTFAGTGTLSSAAASVGVPLVAQLKVQLNPINGSFVVDGEDTYFVSDQPLDKDHIGVKITGTILGQQINLANVNISDLGGVLTGPVLSAVQNLLDTLVVNIAYNPAGTLVLDDDDVFPCFTAGTLIDTPDGPVPVESLSVGDLVLTADHGPQPVRWIGRRRFAADRLAAHDARLMPVRIKAGALGPNMPSADLTVSPQHRILLRSRIAQRMFGTDEILVAAKQLLQIEGVERATDLAEVEYVHILFDRHEVVRANGTATESLYLGPQALAALPAPAVGEILAIFPELAARSHAPEGARMLASGRKARKLAQRHAQNGQPLVLA
;
A
#
# COMPACT_ATOMS: atom_id res chain seq x y z
N MET A 1 0.91 5.41 2.87
CA MET A 1 -0.02 6.16 2.01
C MET A 1 0.73 7.37 1.53
N PRO A 2 1.01 7.44 0.22
CA PRO A 2 1.79 8.50 -0.40
C PRO A 2 1.05 9.84 -0.42
N PHE A 3 1.80 10.89 -0.75
CA PHE A 3 1.33 12.26 -0.91
C PHE A 3 1.72 12.76 -2.28
N PHE A 4 0.88 13.60 -2.89
CA PHE A 4 1.25 14.37 -4.08
C PHE A 4 1.30 15.86 -3.73
N THR A 5 2.26 16.56 -4.32
CA THR A 5 2.50 17.99 -4.11
C THR A 5 2.70 18.66 -5.44
N GLU A 6 1.96 19.72 -5.73
CA GLU A 6 2.12 20.50 -6.95
C GLU A 6 3.50 21.16 -7.00
N ILE A 7 4.17 21.05 -8.15
CA ILE A 7 5.42 21.72 -8.46
C ILE A 7 5.11 22.94 -9.33
N PRO A 8 5.19 24.15 -8.77
CA PRO A 8 4.91 25.37 -9.52
C PRO A 8 5.93 25.58 -10.65
N ASP A 9 5.51 26.25 -11.71
CA ASP A 9 6.37 26.70 -12.82
C ASP A 9 7.10 25.55 -13.57
N ALA A 10 6.57 24.32 -13.55
CA ALA A 10 6.98 23.26 -14.45
C ALA A 10 6.37 23.50 -15.84
N THR A 11 7.19 23.64 -16.88
CA THR A 11 6.72 23.94 -18.26
C THR A 11 6.62 22.69 -19.11
N ILE A 12 5.55 22.61 -19.91
CA ILE A 12 5.37 21.63 -21.00
C ILE A 12 5.97 22.21 -22.28
N ASP A 13 6.81 21.44 -22.98
CA ASP A 13 7.15 21.69 -24.38
C ASP A 13 6.36 20.72 -25.28
N LEU A 14 5.40 21.26 -26.03
CA LEU A 14 4.52 20.54 -26.96
C LEU A 14 5.06 20.72 -28.38
N GLU A 15 5.92 19.81 -28.86
CA GLU A 15 6.07 19.53 -30.32
C GLU A 15 6.94 18.28 -30.67
N ALA A 16 7.01 17.26 -29.81
CA ALA A 16 7.66 15.99 -30.15
C ALA A 16 6.87 14.78 -29.62
N ALA A 17 7.06 13.61 -30.26
CA ALA A 17 6.46 12.33 -29.88
C ALA A 17 6.80 11.84 -28.45
N THR A 18 7.58 12.63 -27.71
CA THR A 18 7.92 12.45 -26.30
C THR A 18 7.82 13.82 -25.62
N PRO A 19 6.97 14.03 -24.60
CA PRO A 19 6.94 15.29 -23.87
C PRO A 19 8.33 15.54 -23.25
N VAL A 20 8.79 16.79 -23.23
CA VAL A 20 9.98 17.19 -22.46
C VAL A 20 9.47 17.87 -21.19
N LEU A 21 9.72 17.26 -20.03
CA LEU A 21 9.38 17.88 -18.75
C LEU A 21 10.45 18.93 -18.44
N SER A 22 10.12 20.21 -18.65
CA SER A 22 11.00 21.33 -18.30
C SER A 22 10.64 21.80 -16.90
N LEU A 23 11.19 21.09 -15.90
CA LEU A 23 11.14 21.54 -14.51
C LEU A 23 12.04 22.77 -14.42
N GLY A 24 11.48 23.94 -14.04
CA GLY A 24 12.27 25.15 -13.83
C GLY A 24 13.51 24.83 -13.00
N SER A 25 14.68 25.31 -13.43
CA SER A 25 15.97 24.85 -12.87
C SER A 25 16.17 25.23 -11.39
N ASN A 26 15.33 26.10 -10.82
CA ASN A 26 15.42 26.59 -9.46
C ASN A 26 14.02 26.72 -8.85
N LEU A 27 13.67 25.84 -7.90
CA LEU A 27 12.47 25.98 -7.08
C LEU A 27 12.82 26.60 -5.73
N LEU A 28 11.95 27.44 -5.19
CA LEU A 28 12.06 27.89 -3.81
C LEU A 28 11.31 26.91 -2.91
N LEU A 29 11.96 26.48 -1.82
CA LEU A 29 11.36 25.53 -0.88
C LEU A 29 9.97 25.96 -0.39
N ASN A 30 9.79 27.26 -0.11
CA ASN A 30 8.53 27.83 0.38
C ASN A 30 7.46 28.06 -0.70
N ARG A 31 7.73 27.70 -1.96
CA ARG A 31 6.76 27.81 -3.06
C ARG A 31 6.11 26.50 -3.45
N LEU A 32 6.57 25.37 -2.91
CA LEU A 32 5.92 24.09 -3.15
C LEU A 32 4.45 24.15 -2.72
N GLY A 33 3.57 23.50 -3.48
CA GLY A 33 2.15 23.43 -3.13
C GLY A 33 1.89 22.71 -1.81
N GLY A 34 0.64 22.68 -1.38
CA GLY A 34 0.24 21.83 -0.25
C GLY A 34 0.30 20.36 -0.63
N SER A 35 0.86 19.52 0.24
CA SER A 35 0.83 18.06 0.04
C SER A 35 -0.56 17.51 0.34
N THR A 36 -1.12 16.77 -0.60
CA THR A 36 -2.38 16.06 -0.45
C THR A 36 -2.11 14.56 -0.36
N GLN A 37 -2.66 13.92 0.68
CA GLN A 37 -2.58 12.48 0.83
C GLN A 37 -3.53 11.79 -0.15
N PHE A 38 -3.10 10.69 -0.75
CA PHE A 38 -3.97 9.81 -1.52
C PHE A 38 -3.84 8.36 -1.07
N ALA A 39 -4.84 7.56 -1.39
CA ALA A 39 -4.91 6.18 -0.95
C ALA A 39 -4.26 5.22 -1.94
N GLN A 40 -4.49 5.40 -3.24
CA GLN A 40 -4.08 4.44 -4.28
C GLN A 40 -3.84 5.12 -5.64
N TYR A 41 -2.99 4.49 -6.46
CA TYR A 41 -2.88 4.78 -7.89
C TYR A 41 -3.94 3.96 -8.65
N ASP A 42 -4.81 4.64 -9.40
CA ASP A 42 -5.78 4.04 -10.31
C ASP A 42 -5.23 4.12 -11.75
N VAL A 43 -4.89 2.98 -12.33
CA VAL A 43 -4.21 2.87 -13.63
C VAL A 43 -5.06 2.03 -14.56
N ASP A 44 -4.97 2.26 -15.88
CA ASP A 44 -5.69 1.40 -16.83
C ASP A 44 -5.24 -0.06 -16.66
N ALA A 45 -6.20 -0.99 -16.61
CA ALA A 45 -5.99 -2.42 -16.33
C ALA A 45 -5.07 -3.12 -17.35
N SER A 46 -4.77 -2.44 -18.47
CA SER A 46 -3.82 -2.88 -19.48
C SER A 46 -2.36 -2.54 -19.17
N GLN A 47 -2.09 -1.67 -18.19
CA GLN A 47 -0.76 -1.19 -17.85
C GLN A 47 -0.20 -1.88 -16.60
N ALA A 48 1.08 -2.21 -16.67
CA ALA A 48 1.76 -3.20 -15.84
C ALA A 48 1.88 -2.78 -14.37
N THR A 49 2.30 -3.72 -13.50
CA THR A 49 2.80 -3.52 -12.11
C THR A 49 3.95 -2.51 -11.97
N THR A 50 4.24 -1.78 -13.03
CA THR A 50 5.34 -0.84 -13.18
C THR A 50 4.93 0.16 -14.25
N LEU A 51 4.70 1.40 -13.82
CA LEU A 51 4.46 2.53 -14.72
C LEU A 51 5.78 2.98 -15.35
N ARG A 52 5.69 3.21 -16.66
CA ARG A 52 6.71 3.81 -17.50
C ARG A 52 6.22 5.17 -17.95
N ARG A 53 7.17 6.03 -18.29
CA ARG A 53 6.84 7.38 -18.75
C ARG A 53 5.82 7.34 -19.91
N GLY A 54 4.75 8.12 -19.77
CA GLY A 54 3.64 8.17 -20.72
C GLY A 54 2.46 7.27 -20.36
N ASP A 55 2.58 6.45 -19.32
CA ASP A 55 1.49 5.60 -18.82
C ASP A 55 0.43 6.43 -18.06
N ASP A 56 -0.84 6.09 -18.24
CA ASP A 56 -1.96 6.78 -17.60
C ASP A 56 -2.07 6.36 -16.13
N VAL A 57 -2.25 7.34 -15.25
CA VAL A 57 -2.34 7.16 -13.80
C VAL A 57 -3.20 8.23 -13.15
N SER A 58 -4.22 7.80 -12.42
CA SER A 58 -5.04 8.64 -11.55
C SER A 58 -4.65 8.42 -10.09
N LEU A 59 -4.74 9.46 -9.27
CA LEU A 59 -4.55 9.36 -7.82
C LEU A 59 -5.93 9.39 -7.17
N VAL A 60 -6.27 8.40 -6.35
CA VAL A 60 -7.61 8.30 -5.74
C VAL A 60 -7.56 8.36 -4.21
N ASP A 61 -8.62 8.88 -3.62
CA ASP A 61 -8.81 8.88 -2.16
C ASP A 61 -9.21 7.50 -1.61
N GLY A 62 -9.44 7.41 -0.30
CA GLY A 62 -9.81 6.17 0.37
C GLY A 62 -11.21 5.62 0.00
N GLU A 63 -12.01 6.39 -0.73
CA GLU A 63 -13.33 6.03 -1.25
C GLU A 63 -13.27 5.69 -2.75
N GLY A 64 -12.10 5.85 -3.39
CA GLY A 64 -11.88 5.60 -4.82
C GLY A 64 -12.23 6.78 -5.71
N ASN A 65 -12.45 7.98 -5.14
CA ASN A 65 -12.72 9.17 -5.96
C ASN A 65 -11.40 9.72 -6.51
N PRO A 66 -11.35 10.13 -7.79
CA PRO A 66 -10.18 10.75 -8.37
C PRO A 66 -9.90 12.11 -7.72
N LEU A 67 -8.65 12.31 -7.34
CA LEU A 67 -8.12 13.56 -6.77
C LEU A 67 -7.52 14.49 -7.83
N LEU A 68 -7.31 13.95 -9.04
CA LEU A 68 -6.82 14.63 -10.24
C LEU A 68 -7.83 14.40 -11.38
N SER A 69 -7.81 15.26 -12.40
CA SER A 69 -8.71 15.19 -13.56
C SER A 69 -8.31 14.09 -14.55
N GLY A 70 -7.01 13.75 -14.59
CA GLY A 70 -6.44 12.62 -15.32
C GLY A 70 -4.92 12.76 -15.42
N GLY A 71 -4.17 11.85 -14.80
CA GLY A 71 -2.72 11.95 -14.73
C GLY A 71 -2.00 11.04 -15.73
N THR A 72 -0.78 11.43 -16.07
CA THR A 72 0.19 10.63 -16.83
C THR A 72 1.50 10.56 -16.04
N PHE A 73 2.05 9.36 -15.88
CA PHE A 73 3.32 9.18 -15.21
C PHE A 73 4.45 9.75 -16.07
N ALA A 74 5.26 10.63 -15.48
CA ALA A 74 6.29 11.37 -16.19
C ALA A 74 7.71 10.89 -15.88
N GLY A 75 7.92 9.99 -14.91
CA GLY A 75 9.24 9.49 -14.52
C GLY A 75 9.52 9.67 -13.03
N THR A 76 10.78 9.48 -12.63
CA THR A 76 11.20 9.62 -11.22
C THR A 76 12.16 10.78 -11.02
N GLY A 77 12.39 11.17 -9.77
CA GLY A 77 13.48 12.07 -9.47
C GLY A 77 13.71 12.32 -7.99
N THR A 78 14.70 13.15 -7.75
CA THR A 78 15.14 13.50 -6.39
C THR A 78 15.17 15.02 -6.25
N LEU A 79 14.44 15.53 -5.27
CA LEU A 79 14.54 16.92 -4.81
C LEU A 79 15.71 17.02 -3.84
N SER A 80 16.61 17.97 -4.03
CA SER A 80 17.76 18.19 -3.15
C SER A 80 18.24 19.63 -3.22
N SER A 81 19.06 20.08 -2.28
CA SER A 81 19.74 21.38 -2.39
C SER A 81 21.26 21.21 -2.41
N ALA A 82 21.94 22.19 -2.98
CA ALA A 82 23.34 22.41 -2.65
C ALA A 82 23.46 22.89 -1.19
N ALA A 83 24.63 22.70 -0.57
CA ALA A 83 24.90 23.26 0.74
C ALA A 83 25.03 24.80 0.63
N ALA A 84 24.13 25.52 1.29
CA ALA A 84 24.14 26.98 1.35
C ALA A 84 24.75 27.45 2.68
N SER A 85 25.62 28.45 2.60
CA SER A 85 26.31 28.98 3.78
C SER A 85 25.50 30.10 4.44
N VAL A 86 25.41 30.07 5.76
CA VAL A 86 24.88 31.15 6.58
C VAL A 86 25.87 31.50 7.69
N GLY A 87 26.15 32.79 7.82
CA GLY A 87 27.06 33.31 8.82
C GLY A 87 26.36 34.27 9.78
N VAL A 88 26.58 34.07 11.07
CA VAL A 88 26.26 35.05 12.11
C VAL A 88 27.60 35.60 12.62
N PRO A 89 27.89 36.91 12.44
CA PRO A 89 29.18 37.48 12.81
C PRO A 89 29.59 37.13 14.23
N LEU A 90 30.82 36.62 14.40
CA LEU A 90 31.40 36.20 15.68
C LEU A 90 30.69 35.05 16.42
N VAL A 91 29.55 34.55 15.91
CA VAL A 91 28.72 33.55 16.59
C VAL A 91 28.71 32.23 15.86
N ALA A 92 28.50 32.20 14.53
CA ALA A 92 28.37 30.95 13.79
C ALA A 92 28.76 31.07 12.31
N GLN A 93 29.31 30.00 11.75
CA GLN A 93 29.46 29.80 10.32
C GLN A 93 28.95 28.41 9.97
N LEU A 94 27.77 28.34 9.35
CA LEU A 94 27.07 27.09 9.09
C LEU A 94 26.85 26.90 7.59
N LYS A 95 26.77 25.63 7.20
CA LYS A 95 26.29 25.16 5.91
C LYS A 95 25.03 24.36 6.15
N VAL A 96 23.96 24.75 5.48
CA VAL A 96 22.64 24.11 5.56
C VAL A 96 22.36 23.47 4.21
N GLN A 97 21.91 22.23 4.23
CA GLN A 97 21.56 21.47 3.03
C GLN A 97 20.27 20.71 3.28
N LEU A 98 19.35 20.72 2.32
CA LEU A 98 18.16 19.89 2.35
C LEU A 98 18.53 18.43 2.07
N ASN A 99 18.00 17.52 2.89
CA ASN A 99 18.20 16.09 2.66
C ASN A 99 17.48 15.65 1.39
N PRO A 100 18.10 14.81 0.54
CA PRO A 100 17.46 14.35 -0.68
C PRO A 100 16.10 13.68 -0.42
N ILE A 101 15.09 14.07 -1.20
CA ILE A 101 13.75 13.50 -1.16
C ILE A 101 13.50 12.82 -2.50
N ASN A 102 13.31 11.52 -2.48
CA ASN A 102 13.02 10.74 -3.68
C ASN A 102 11.52 10.66 -3.93
N GLY A 103 11.14 10.60 -5.20
CA GLY A 103 9.74 10.48 -5.58
C GLY A 103 9.54 10.27 -7.07
N SER A 104 8.29 10.42 -7.48
CA SER A 104 7.85 10.31 -8.87
C SER A 104 7.13 11.56 -9.34
N PHE A 105 7.00 11.72 -10.66
CA PHE A 105 6.27 12.82 -11.26
C PHE A 105 5.03 12.31 -11.98
N VAL A 106 3.90 12.97 -11.72
CA VAL A 106 2.63 12.80 -12.43
C VAL A 106 2.25 14.13 -13.04
N VAL A 107 1.79 14.13 -14.29
CA VAL A 107 1.34 15.33 -15.00
C VAL A 107 -0.14 15.21 -15.26
N ASP A 108 -0.92 16.24 -14.94
CA ASP A 108 -2.35 16.34 -15.26
C ASP A 108 -2.60 17.69 -15.95
N GLY A 109 -2.97 17.66 -17.23
CA GLY A 109 -3.06 18.88 -18.03
C GLY A 109 -1.73 19.63 -18.11
N GLU A 110 -1.71 20.87 -17.63
CA GLU A 110 -0.52 21.73 -17.55
C GLU A 110 0.22 21.61 -16.21
N ASP A 111 -0.38 20.94 -15.23
CA ASP A 111 0.12 20.87 -13.86
C ASP A 111 1.03 19.65 -13.67
N THR A 112 2.11 19.84 -12.89
CA THR A 112 3.04 18.76 -12.54
C THR A 112 3.02 18.54 -11.04
N TYR A 113 2.88 17.28 -10.64
CA TYR A 113 2.86 16.86 -9.24
C TYR A 113 4.05 15.97 -8.93
N PHE A 114 4.71 16.24 -7.81
CA PHE A 114 5.70 15.35 -7.22
C PHE A 114 5.05 14.47 -6.16
N VAL A 115 5.24 13.17 -6.30
CA VAL A 115 4.67 12.14 -5.44
C VAL A 115 5.75 11.57 -4.53
N SER A 116 5.54 11.63 -3.22
CA SER A 116 6.48 11.23 -2.18
C SER A 116 5.83 10.45 -1.03
N ASP A 117 6.64 9.72 -0.26
CA ASP A 117 6.18 8.92 0.87
C ASP A 117 5.75 9.75 2.09
N GLN A 118 6.28 10.96 2.20
CA GLN A 118 6.01 11.93 3.25
C GLN A 118 5.55 13.25 2.62
N PRO A 119 4.74 14.05 3.32
CA PRO A 119 4.39 15.38 2.84
C PRO A 119 5.63 16.28 2.78
N LEU A 120 5.62 17.23 1.86
CA LEU A 120 6.67 18.24 1.70
C LEU A 120 6.37 19.44 2.62
N ASP A 121 6.47 19.21 3.92
CA ASP A 121 6.28 20.25 4.94
C ASP A 121 7.45 20.31 5.94
N LYS A 122 7.45 21.35 6.77
CA LYS A 122 8.52 21.61 7.75
C LYS A 122 8.71 20.50 8.79
N ASP A 123 7.69 19.66 9.02
CA ASP A 123 7.71 18.62 10.03
C ASP A 123 8.33 17.32 9.49
N HIS A 124 8.41 17.18 8.16
CA HIS A 124 8.90 15.97 7.50
C HIS A 124 10.12 16.21 6.60
N ILE A 125 10.42 17.47 6.25
CA ILE A 125 11.62 17.83 5.51
C ILE A 125 12.80 17.94 6.48
N GLY A 126 13.77 17.05 6.29
CA GLY A 126 15.04 17.04 7.02
C GLY A 126 16.11 17.93 6.38
N VAL A 127 16.93 18.54 7.22
CA VAL A 127 18.12 19.28 6.82
C VAL A 127 19.38 18.72 7.49
N LYS A 128 20.50 18.87 6.79
CA LYS A 128 21.85 18.67 7.32
C LYS A 128 22.48 20.03 7.59
N ILE A 129 22.99 20.22 8.80
CA ILE A 129 23.67 21.44 9.23
C ILE A 129 25.09 21.10 9.69
N THR A 130 26.07 21.74 9.09
CA THR A 130 27.49 21.54 9.41
C THR A 130 28.20 22.87 9.57
N GLY A 131 29.21 22.96 10.42
CA GLY A 131 29.98 24.19 10.57
C GLY A 131 30.42 24.40 11.99
N THR A 132 30.48 25.67 12.42
CA THR A 132 30.87 26.03 13.78
C THR A 132 29.88 26.98 14.45
N ILE A 133 29.71 26.82 15.76
CA ILE A 133 29.02 27.76 16.65
C ILE A 133 29.97 28.06 17.81
N LEU A 134 30.25 29.33 18.07
CA LEU A 134 31.20 29.80 19.08
C LEU A 134 32.55 29.07 19.02
N GLY A 135 33.02 28.78 17.81
CA GLY A 135 34.28 28.06 17.55
C GLY A 135 34.20 26.53 17.73
N GLN A 136 33.10 25.97 18.21
CA GLN A 136 32.91 24.52 18.31
C GLN A 136 32.28 23.96 17.04
N GLN A 137 32.78 22.83 16.55
CA GLN A 137 32.26 22.18 15.36
C GLN A 137 30.93 21.48 15.64
N ILE A 138 29.99 21.63 14.71
CA ILE A 138 28.71 20.91 14.72
C ILE A 138 28.51 20.12 13.42
N ASN A 139 27.83 18.99 13.54
CA ASN A 139 27.41 18.14 12.43
C ASN A 139 26.08 17.49 12.80
N LEU A 140 25.00 18.13 12.39
CA LEU A 140 23.64 17.71 12.60
C LEU A 140 23.13 17.12 11.29
N ALA A 141 22.71 15.86 11.31
CA ALA A 141 22.15 15.20 10.15
C ALA A 141 20.67 14.89 10.40
N ASN A 142 19.84 15.14 9.39
CA ASN A 142 18.43 14.74 9.40
C ASN A 142 17.62 15.36 10.55
N VAL A 143 17.78 16.66 10.75
CA VAL A 143 16.95 17.44 11.67
C VAL A 143 15.79 18.04 10.88
N ASN A 144 14.55 17.81 11.30
CA ASN A 144 13.40 18.41 10.64
C ASN A 144 13.41 19.93 10.82
N ILE A 145 12.87 20.67 9.85
CA ILE A 145 12.87 22.14 9.87
C ILE A 145 12.14 22.68 11.11
N SER A 146 11.03 22.05 11.53
CA SER A 146 10.28 22.46 12.72
C SER A 146 11.04 22.23 14.04
N ASP A 147 11.92 21.23 14.08
CA ASP A 147 12.72 20.88 15.26
C ASP A 147 13.97 21.76 15.43
N LEU A 148 14.27 22.63 14.46
CA LEU A 148 15.44 23.51 14.53
C LEU A 148 15.47 24.38 15.78
N GLY A 149 14.31 24.78 16.31
CA GLY A 149 14.22 25.57 17.55
C GLY A 149 14.64 24.81 18.81
N GLY A 150 14.68 23.48 18.76
CA GLY A 150 15.22 22.63 19.84
C GLY A 150 16.73 22.45 19.78
N VAL A 151 17.37 22.81 18.66
CA VAL A 151 18.80 22.55 18.42
C VAL A 151 19.60 23.85 18.25
N LEU A 152 19.02 24.84 17.58
CA LEU A 152 19.58 26.18 17.35
C LEU A 152 18.73 27.21 18.09
N THR A 153 19.36 28.28 18.57
CA THR A 153 18.67 29.33 19.33
C THR A 153 19.08 30.73 18.90
N GLY A 154 18.22 31.70 19.19
CA GLY A 154 18.50 33.12 19.01
C GLY A 154 18.87 33.49 17.57
N PRO A 155 19.88 34.36 17.36
CA PRO A 155 20.25 34.85 16.03
C PRO A 155 20.65 33.76 15.02
N VAL A 156 21.18 32.63 15.49
CA VAL A 156 21.59 31.51 14.61
C VAL A 156 20.36 30.81 14.03
N LEU A 157 19.33 30.57 14.85
CA LEU A 157 18.07 30.00 14.38
C LEU A 157 17.40 30.91 13.35
N SER A 158 17.30 32.21 13.63
CA SER A 158 16.69 33.17 12.71
C SER A 158 17.43 33.25 11.37
N ALA A 159 18.76 33.23 11.39
CA ALA A 159 19.56 33.25 10.17
C ALA A 159 19.36 31.98 9.32
N VAL A 160 19.28 30.81 9.97
CA VAL A 160 19.01 29.53 9.29
C VAL A 160 17.59 29.51 8.71
N GLN A 161 16.58 29.99 9.45
CA GLN A 161 15.19 30.07 8.97
C GLN A 161 15.08 30.98 7.74
N ASN A 162 15.66 32.18 7.79
CA ASN A 162 15.67 33.09 6.65
C ASN A 162 16.36 32.49 5.41
N LEU A 163 17.41 31.69 5.61
CA LEU A 163 18.06 30.96 4.51
C LEU A 163 17.12 29.89 3.94
N LEU A 164 16.45 29.10 4.79
CA LEU A 164 15.51 28.07 4.35
C LEU A 164 14.34 28.67 3.56
N ASP A 165 13.91 29.88 3.91
CA ASP A 165 12.85 30.58 3.20
C ASP A 165 13.18 30.93 1.75
N THR A 166 14.48 30.97 1.42
CA THR A 166 14.99 31.34 0.09
C THR A 166 15.86 30.25 -0.52
N LEU A 167 15.86 29.04 0.07
CA LEU A 167 16.74 27.97 -0.37
C LEU A 167 16.30 27.45 -1.74
N VAL A 168 17.27 27.39 -2.65
CA VAL A 168 17.09 26.84 -3.99
C VAL A 168 17.13 25.32 -3.92
N VAL A 169 16.06 24.70 -4.41
CA VAL A 169 15.91 23.26 -4.57
C VAL A 169 16.18 22.89 -6.03
N ASN A 170 17.04 21.90 -6.22
CA ASN A 170 17.36 21.27 -7.48
C ASN A 170 16.56 19.99 -7.64
N ILE A 171 16.21 19.67 -8.88
CA ILE A 171 15.58 18.39 -9.25
C ILE A 171 16.55 17.59 -10.11
N ALA A 172 16.92 16.40 -9.63
CA ALA A 172 17.55 15.38 -10.45
C ALA A 172 16.46 14.51 -11.07
N TYR A 173 16.07 14.80 -12.31
CA TYR A 173 14.99 14.10 -13.01
C TYR A 173 15.51 12.93 -13.85
N ASN A 174 14.80 11.79 -13.78
CA ASN A 174 15.06 10.59 -14.55
C ASN A 174 13.80 10.19 -15.36
N PRO A 175 13.74 10.52 -16.66
CA PRO A 175 12.60 10.15 -17.51
C PRO A 175 12.50 8.64 -17.79
N ALA A 176 13.60 7.90 -17.66
CA ALA A 176 13.61 6.44 -17.77
C ALA A 176 13.29 5.75 -16.43
N GLY A 177 13.10 6.53 -15.37
CA GLY A 177 12.69 6.02 -14.07
C GLY A 177 11.32 5.37 -14.18
N THR A 178 11.18 4.20 -13.56
CA THR A 178 9.91 3.49 -13.48
C THR A 178 9.34 3.61 -12.09
N LEU A 179 8.03 3.81 -11.98
CA LEU A 179 7.33 3.65 -10.72
C LEU A 179 6.81 2.22 -10.67
N VAL A 180 7.42 1.40 -9.81
CA VAL A 180 6.80 0.13 -9.45
C VAL A 180 5.56 0.49 -8.67
N LEU A 181 4.40 0.18 -9.23
CA LEU A 181 3.17 0.26 -8.46
C LEU A 181 3.31 -0.75 -7.35
N ASP A 182 3.19 -0.27 -6.13
CA ASP A 182 3.11 -1.17 -5.00
C ASP A 182 1.87 -2.04 -5.25
N ASP A 183 2.11 -3.34 -5.49
CA ASP A 183 1.09 -4.40 -5.41
C ASP A 183 0.57 -4.39 -3.95
N ASP A 184 -0.26 -3.42 -3.57
CA ASP A 184 -1.18 -3.60 -2.43
C ASP A 184 -2.26 -4.65 -2.78
N ASP A 185 -2.19 -5.21 -3.98
CA ASP A 185 -2.92 -6.36 -4.50
C ASP A 185 -2.10 -7.65 -4.44
N VAL A 186 -1.69 -8.02 -3.24
CA VAL A 186 -1.82 -9.45 -2.93
C VAL A 186 -3.28 -9.67 -2.60
N PHE A 187 -4.04 -10.06 -3.63
CA PHE A 187 -5.42 -10.51 -3.47
C PHE A 187 -5.54 -11.56 -2.36
N PRO A 188 -6.74 -11.82 -1.85
CA PRO A 188 -6.98 -12.95 -0.98
C PRO A 188 -6.49 -14.25 -1.66
N CYS A 189 -5.38 -14.80 -1.15
CA CYS A 189 -4.77 -16.02 -1.64
C CYS A 189 -4.71 -17.04 -0.51
N PHE A 190 -5.01 -18.28 -0.82
CA PHE A 190 -4.51 -19.41 -0.04
C PHE A 190 -3.05 -19.67 -0.40
N THR A 191 -2.28 -20.26 0.50
CA THR A 191 -1.00 -20.87 0.10
C THR A 191 -1.22 -22.34 -0.27
N ALA A 192 -0.41 -22.88 -1.19
CA ALA A 192 -0.37 -24.32 -1.44
C ALA A 192 -0.20 -25.11 -0.13
N GLY A 193 -0.84 -26.27 -0.06
CA GLY A 193 -0.99 -27.09 1.15
C GLY A 193 -2.18 -26.71 2.04
N THR A 194 -2.87 -25.59 1.78
CA THR A 194 -4.12 -25.27 2.48
C THR A 194 -5.21 -26.27 2.08
N LEU A 195 -5.78 -26.96 3.05
CA LEU A 195 -6.89 -27.91 2.87
C LEU A 195 -8.22 -27.17 2.81
N ILE A 196 -8.92 -27.33 1.69
CA ILE A 196 -10.25 -26.78 1.45
C ILE A 196 -11.28 -27.90 1.58
N ASP A 197 -12.33 -27.67 2.35
CA ASP A 197 -13.38 -28.68 2.56
C ASP A 197 -14.22 -28.87 1.27
N THR A 198 -14.27 -30.10 0.77
CA THR A 198 -15.12 -30.52 -0.36
C THR A 198 -16.13 -31.58 0.11
N PRO A 199 -17.18 -31.90 -0.66
CA PRO A 199 -18.13 -32.96 -0.32
C PRO A 199 -17.48 -34.33 -0.02
N ASP A 200 -16.35 -34.64 -0.67
CA ASP A 200 -15.63 -35.91 -0.51
C ASP A 200 -14.50 -35.84 0.53
N GLY A 201 -14.38 -34.69 1.22
CA GLY A 201 -13.38 -34.44 2.26
C GLY A 201 -12.44 -33.28 1.93
N PRO A 202 -11.53 -32.91 2.85
CA PRO A 202 -10.61 -31.81 2.65
C PRO A 202 -9.55 -32.14 1.58
N VAL A 203 -9.32 -31.22 0.65
CA VAL A 203 -8.36 -31.37 -0.46
C VAL A 203 -7.41 -30.16 -0.49
N PRO A 204 -6.10 -30.33 -0.77
CA PRO A 204 -5.19 -29.19 -0.95
C PRO A 204 -5.67 -28.25 -2.07
N VAL A 205 -5.65 -26.95 -1.83
CA VAL A 205 -6.18 -25.93 -2.74
C VAL A 205 -5.52 -25.97 -4.14
N GLU A 206 -4.24 -26.34 -4.22
CA GLU A 206 -3.50 -26.51 -5.47
C GLU A 206 -3.91 -27.74 -6.29
N SER A 207 -4.66 -28.67 -5.68
CA SER A 207 -5.22 -29.85 -6.36
C SER A 207 -6.61 -29.59 -6.94
N LEU A 208 -7.28 -28.50 -6.56
CA LEU A 208 -8.58 -28.14 -7.11
C LEU A 208 -8.47 -27.75 -8.59
N SER A 209 -9.53 -28.09 -9.32
CA SER A 209 -9.76 -27.76 -10.72
C SER A 209 -11.06 -26.99 -10.90
N VAL A 210 -11.15 -26.23 -11.99
CA VAL A 210 -12.42 -25.56 -12.37
C VAL A 210 -13.51 -26.61 -12.56
N GLY A 211 -14.66 -26.39 -11.92
CA GLY A 211 -15.78 -27.33 -11.87
C GLY A 211 -15.85 -28.17 -10.60
N ASP A 212 -14.77 -28.30 -9.83
CA ASP A 212 -14.78 -29.02 -8.55
C ASP A 212 -15.73 -28.35 -7.55
N LEU A 213 -16.41 -29.16 -6.73
CA LEU A 213 -17.34 -28.67 -5.72
C LEU A 213 -16.61 -28.40 -4.40
N VAL A 214 -16.76 -27.18 -3.89
CA VAL A 214 -16.25 -26.76 -2.57
C VAL A 214 -17.42 -26.48 -1.65
N LEU A 215 -17.33 -26.90 -0.38
CA LEU A 215 -18.35 -26.60 0.62
C LEU A 215 -18.30 -25.11 0.99
N THR A 216 -19.42 -24.42 0.81
CA THR A 216 -19.61 -23.02 1.22
C THR A 216 -20.52 -22.92 2.45
N ALA A 217 -20.43 -21.81 3.17
CA ALA A 217 -21.20 -21.59 4.39
C ALA A 217 -22.71 -21.44 4.13
N ASP A 218 -23.10 -20.75 3.05
CA ASP A 218 -24.48 -20.31 2.84
C ASP A 218 -25.19 -21.07 1.71
N HIS A 219 -24.45 -21.55 0.71
CA HIS A 219 -25.02 -22.04 -0.56
C HIS A 219 -24.72 -23.53 -0.82
N GLY A 220 -24.26 -24.27 0.18
CA GLY A 220 -23.89 -25.68 0.02
C GLY A 220 -22.67 -25.87 -0.90
N PRO A 221 -22.50 -27.03 -1.54
CA PRO A 221 -21.39 -27.24 -2.48
C PRO A 221 -21.53 -26.36 -3.72
N GLN A 222 -20.53 -25.50 -3.99
CA GLN A 222 -20.48 -24.62 -5.15
C GLN A 222 -19.33 -24.98 -6.08
N PRO A 223 -19.51 -24.91 -7.41
CA PRO A 223 -18.46 -25.21 -8.38
C PRO A 223 -17.44 -24.07 -8.46
N VAL A 224 -16.15 -24.41 -8.39
CA VAL A 224 -15.08 -23.44 -8.66
C VAL A 224 -15.18 -22.97 -10.11
N ARG A 225 -15.29 -21.67 -10.33
CA ARG A 225 -15.41 -21.06 -11.66
C ARG A 225 -14.08 -20.68 -12.27
N TRP A 226 -13.12 -20.30 -11.44
CA TRP A 226 -11.79 -19.92 -11.88
C TRP A 226 -10.76 -20.18 -10.79
N ILE A 227 -9.53 -20.50 -11.22
CA ILE A 227 -8.39 -20.72 -10.34
C ILE A 227 -7.19 -19.92 -10.86
N GLY A 228 -6.68 -19.02 -10.03
CA GLY A 228 -5.45 -18.29 -10.28
C GLY A 228 -4.30 -18.84 -9.47
N ARG A 229 -3.10 -18.93 -10.03
CA ARG A 229 -1.90 -19.39 -9.32
C ARG A 229 -0.72 -18.47 -9.57
N ARG A 230 0.05 -18.16 -8.52
CA ARG A 230 1.27 -17.36 -8.63
C ARG A 230 2.33 -17.87 -7.64
N ARG A 231 3.54 -18.12 -8.13
CA ARG A 231 4.68 -18.55 -7.32
C ARG A 231 5.65 -17.40 -7.09
N PHE A 232 6.17 -17.31 -5.87
CA PHE A 232 7.20 -16.35 -5.47
C PHE A 232 8.38 -17.11 -4.85
N ALA A 233 9.59 -16.81 -5.34
CA ALA A 233 10.84 -17.41 -4.87
C ALA A 233 11.41 -16.68 -3.63
N ALA A 234 12.36 -17.33 -2.97
CA ALA A 234 12.98 -16.89 -1.71
C ALA A 234 13.53 -15.47 -1.76
N ASP A 235 14.14 -15.07 -2.88
CA ASP A 235 14.80 -13.78 -3.07
C ASP A 235 13.81 -12.60 -3.00
N ARG A 236 12.61 -12.76 -3.57
CA ARG A 236 11.52 -11.79 -3.44
C ARG A 236 10.93 -11.73 -2.03
N LEU A 237 10.92 -12.84 -1.29
CA LEU A 237 10.46 -12.87 0.11
C LEU A 237 11.53 -12.30 1.07
N ALA A 238 12.81 -12.54 0.79
CA ALA A 238 13.96 -12.13 1.59
C ALA A 238 14.26 -10.62 1.52
N ALA A 239 13.70 -9.91 0.52
CA ALA A 239 13.67 -8.45 0.51
C ALA A 239 12.84 -7.85 1.67
N HIS A 240 12.23 -8.69 2.52
CA HIS A 240 11.41 -8.31 3.68
C HIS A 240 10.28 -7.35 3.31
N ASP A 241 9.76 -7.46 2.09
CA ASP A 241 8.56 -6.74 1.73
C ASP A 241 7.37 -7.30 2.54
N ALA A 242 7.01 -6.58 3.61
CA ALA A 242 5.92 -6.93 4.51
C ALA A 242 4.57 -7.06 3.81
N ARG A 243 4.45 -6.65 2.53
CA ARG A 243 3.25 -6.78 1.69
C ARG A 243 3.13 -8.15 1.03
N LEU A 244 4.24 -8.81 0.73
CA LEU A 244 4.29 -10.15 0.13
C LEU A 244 4.44 -11.27 1.15
N MET A 245 4.85 -10.94 2.38
CA MET A 245 5.07 -11.92 3.44
C MET A 245 3.77 -12.59 3.88
N PRO A 246 3.62 -13.92 3.73
CA PRO A 246 2.43 -14.63 4.19
C PRO A 246 2.18 -14.45 5.69
N VAL A 247 0.91 -14.48 6.08
CA VAL A 247 0.50 -14.51 7.48
C VAL A 247 0.16 -15.96 7.83
N ARG A 248 0.84 -16.50 8.85
CA ARG A 248 0.56 -17.81 9.44
C ARG A 248 -0.31 -17.62 10.67
N ILE A 249 -1.44 -18.32 10.68
CA ILE A 249 -2.38 -18.41 11.80
C ILE A 249 -2.23 -19.82 12.36
N LYS A 250 -1.61 -19.94 13.54
CA LYS A 250 -1.36 -21.24 14.17
C LYS A 250 -2.66 -21.94 14.57
N ALA A 251 -2.63 -23.26 14.61
CA ALA A 251 -3.76 -24.05 15.08
C ALA A 251 -4.25 -23.55 16.46
N GLY A 252 -5.56 -23.31 16.58
CA GLY A 252 -6.20 -22.80 17.80
C GLY A 252 -6.03 -21.30 18.09
N ALA A 253 -5.33 -20.52 17.26
CA ALA A 253 -5.06 -19.10 17.51
C ALA A 253 -6.31 -18.20 17.46
N LEU A 254 -7.36 -18.61 16.73
CA LEU A 254 -8.60 -17.83 16.58
C LEU A 254 -9.66 -18.21 17.61
N GLY A 255 -9.57 -19.41 18.17
CA GLY A 255 -10.54 -20.00 19.09
C GLY A 255 -10.31 -21.50 19.24
N PRO A 256 -11.08 -22.20 20.09
CA PRO A 256 -10.91 -23.63 20.30
C PRO A 256 -10.96 -24.41 18.96
N ASN A 257 -9.87 -25.11 18.63
CA ASN A 257 -9.69 -25.85 17.38
C ASN A 257 -9.84 -25.01 16.09
N MET A 258 -9.58 -23.70 16.16
CA MET A 258 -9.70 -22.76 15.03
C MET A 258 -8.39 -21.98 14.80
N PRO A 259 -7.71 -22.16 13.65
CA PRO A 259 -7.87 -23.26 12.70
C PRO A 259 -7.49 -24.61 13.33
N SER A 260 -7.86 -25.73 12.70
CA SER A 260 -7.54 -27.08 13.16
C SER A 260 -6.12 -27.52 12.79
N ALA A 261 -5.50 -26.83 11.83
CA ALA A 261 -4.09 -26.93 11.45
C ALA A 261 -3.59 -25.52 11.09
N ASP A 262 -2.29 -25.28 11.12
CA ASP A 262 -1.73 -23.97 10.76
C ASP A 262 -2.22 -23.52 9.38
N LEU A 263 -2.83 -22.35 9.31
CA LEU A 263 -3.34 -21.76 8.08
C LEU A 263 -2.39 -20.64 7.65
N THR A 264 -1.80 -20.75 6.46
CA THR A 264 -0.96 -19.70 5.89
C THR A 264 -1.68 -19.07 4.70
N VAL A 265 -1.79 -17.74 4.69
CA VAL A 265 -2.55 -16.99 3.68
C VAL A 265 -1.83 -15.69 3.32
N SER A 266 -2.27 -15.04 2.24
CA SER A 266 -1.79 -13.68 1.94
C SER A 266 -2.23 -12.67 3.03
N PRO A 267 -1.50 -11.56 3.21
CA PRO A 267 -1.82 -10.54 4.20
C PRO A 267 -3.25 -9.98 4.14
N GLN A 268 -3.82 -9.88 2.93
CA GLN A 268 -5.16 -9.32 2.72
C GLN A 268 -6.27 -10.37 2.80
N HIS A 269 -5.94 -11.66 2.77
CA HIS A 269 -6.93 -12.73 2.85
C HIS A 269 -7.75 -12.60 4.13
N ARG A 270 -9.08 -12.55 3.98
CA ARG A 270 -9.97 -12.32 5.12
C ARG A 270 -10.42 -13.63 5.75
N ILE A 271 -10.35 -13.61 7.07
CA ILE A 271 -10.83 -14.66 7.95
C ILE A 271 -12.19 -14.23 8.49
N LEU A 272 -13.15 -15.15 8.51
CA LEU A 272 -14.45 -14.89 9.12
C LEU A 272 -14.29 -14.94 10.64
N LEU A 273 -14.54 -13.80 11.27
CA LEU A 273 -14.63 -13.71 12.72
C LEU A 273 -16.09 -13.74 13.15
N ARG A 274 -16.36 -14.45 14.24
CA ARG A 274 -17.69 -14.57 14.83
C ARG A 274 -17.64 -14.31 16.32
N SER A 275 -18.07 -13.11 16.75
CA SER A 275 -17.95 -12.73 18.16
C SER A 275 -18.93 -11.64 18.61
N ARG A 276 -19.23 -11.64 19.92
CA ARG A 276 -20.01 -10.57 20.57
C ARG A 276 -19.32 -9.20 20.50
N ILE A 277 -17.99 -9.16 20.38
CA ILE A 277 -17.25 -7.90 20.21
C ILE A 277 -17.50 -7.35 18.80
N ALA A 278 -17.56 -8.22 17.78
CA ALA A 278 -17.96 -7.84 16.44
C ALA A 278 -19.37 -7.23 16.44
N GLN A 279 -20.35 -7.88 17.09
CA GLN A 279 -21.72 -7.34 17.21
C GLN A 279 -21.75 -5.94 17.82
N ARG A 280 -21.00 -5.70 18.90
CA ARG A 280 -20.93 -4.37 19.55
C ARG A 280 -20.24 -3.31 18.71
N MET A 281 -19.34 -3.70 17.79
CA MET A 281 -18.55 -2.76 16.99
C MET A 281 -19.13 -2.49 15.61
N PHE A 282 -19.78 -3.48 15.03
CA PHE A 282 -20.21 -3.49 13.63
C PHE A 282 -21.71 -3.74 13.46
N GLY A 283 -22.42 -4.08 14.54
CA GLY A 283 -23.85 -4.40 14.48
C GLY A 283 -24.16 -5.79 13.91
N THR A 284 -23.13 -6.61 13.66
CA THR A 284 -23.23 -7.99 13.16
C THR A 284 -22.26 -8.90 13.90
N ASP A 285 -22.67 -10.15 14.16
CA ASP A 285 -21.85 -11.17 14.82
C ASP A 285 -20.74 -11.68 13.91
N GLU A 286 -20.94 -11.62 12.59
CA GLU A 286 -20.03 -12.15 11.57
C GLU A 286 -19.42 -11.03 10.72
N ILE A 287 -18.08 -11.01 10.65
CA ILE A 287 -17.34 -10.06 9.81
C ILE A 287 -16.09 -10.71 9.19
N LEU A 288 -15.73 -10.25 8.00
CA LEU A 288 -14.50 -10.65 7.32
C LEU A 288 -13.36 -9.68 7.66
N VAL A 289 -12.25 -10.21 8.19
CA VAL A 289 -11.08 -9.43 8.64
C VAL A 289 -9.81 -9.94 7.97
N ALA A 290 -9.08 -9.02 7.33
CA ALA A 290 -7.80 -9.34 6.68
C ALA A 290 -6.76 -9.86 7.69
N ALA A 291 -6.06 -10.93 7.34
CA ALA A 291 -5.10 -11.60 8.22
C ALA A 291 -4.03 -10.64 8.79
N LYS A 292 -3.55 -9.67 8.01
CA LYS A 292 -2.57 -8.66 8.48
C LYS A 292 -3.06 -7.78 9.64
N GLN A 293 -4.37 -7.67 9.83
CA GLN A 293 -4.96 -6.92 10.95
C GLN A 293 -5.00 -7.76 12.24
N LEU A 294 -4.71 -9.06 12.16
CA LEU A 294 -4.72 -10.01 13.27
C LEU A 294 -3.32 -10.24 13.87
N LEU A 295 -2.27 -9.61 13.37
CA LEU A 295 -0.86 -9.80 13.82
C LEU A 295 -0.59 -9.49 15.30
N GLN A 296 -1.53 -8.88 16.01
CA GLN A 296 -1.44 -8.63 17.46
C GLN A 296 -2.08 -9.75 18.31
N ILE A 297 -2.63 -10.78 17.66
CA ILE A 297 -3.24 -11.93 18.29
C ILE A 297 -2.16 -12.99 18.49
N GLU A 298 -2.10 -13.58 19.68
CA GLU A 298 -1.18 -14.66 19.98
C GLU A 298 -1.39 -15.83 19.02
N GLY A 299 -0.31 -16.31 18.40
CA GLY A 299 -0.37 -17.37 17.39
C GLY A 299 -0.62 -16.89 15.95
N VAL A 300 -0.77 -15.59 15.71
CA VAL A 300 -0.81 -15.02 14.35
C VAL A 300 0.48 -14.27 14.06
N GLU A 301 1.25 -14.73 13.07
CA GLU A 301 2.59 -14.22 12.79
C GLU A 301 2.86 -14.08 11.29
N ARG A 302 3.91 -13.33 10.93
CA ARG A 302 4.43 -13.33 9.56
C ARG A 302 5.33 -14.55 9.38
N ALA A 303 5.12 -15.30 8.31
CA ALA A 303 5.88 -16.51 8.01
C ALA A 303 7.24 -16.18 7.36
N THR A 304 8.25 -15.87 8.17
CA THR A 304 9.62 -15.48 7.72
C THR A 304 10.53 -16.66 7.40
N ASP A 305 10.05 -17.88 7.61
CA ASP A 305 10.77 -19.14 7.48
C ASP A 305 10.52 -19.86 6.14
N LEU A 306 9.72 -19.27 5.25
CA LEU A 306 9.36 -19.86 3.96
C LEU A 306 10.40 -19.54 2.89
N ALA A 307 10.91 -20.59 2.23
CA ALA A 307 11.84 -20.47 1.10
C ALA A 307 11.11 -20.15 -0.23
N GLU A 308 9.85 -20.52 -0.37
CA GLU A 308 9.01 -20.17 -1.50
C GLU A 308 7.54 -20.14 -1.07
N VAL A 309 6.71 -19.45 -1.83
CA VAL A 309 5.25 -19.50 -1.63
C VAL A 309 4.55 -19.60 -2.97
N GLU A 310 3.64 -20.57 -3.08
CA GLU A 310 2.64 -20.64 -4.14
C GLU A 310 1.31 -20.13 -3.58
N TYR A 311 0.79 -19.08 -4.19
CA TYR A 311 -0.50 -18.52 -3.89
C TYR A 311 -1.56 -19.03 -4.87
N VAL A 312 -2.71 -19.43 -4.34
CA VAL A 312 -3.84 -19.98 -5.09
C VAL A 312 -5.11 -19.18 -4.79
N HIS A 313 -5.81 -18.78 -5.85
CA HIS A 313 -7.11 -18.14 -5.82
C HIS A 313 -8.18 -19.12 -6.27
N ILE A 314 -9.33 -19.08 -5.62
CA ILE A 314 -10.54 -19.77 -6.08
C ILE A 314 -11.68 -18.76 -6.14
N LEU A 315 -12.38 -18.75 -7.26
CA LEU A 315 -13.50 -17.87 -7.54
C LEU A 315 -14.75 -18.72 -7.78
N PHE A 316 -15.89 -18.25 -7.29
CA PHE A 316 -17.21 -18.84 -7.51
C PHE A 316 -18.11 -17.84 -8.24
N ASP A 317 -19.37 -18.22 -8.49
CA ASP A 317 -20.38 -17.30 -9.06
C ASP A 317 -20.65 -16.08 -8.15
N ARG A 318 -20.39 -16.23 -6.85
CA ARG A 318 -20.53 -15.21 -5.83
C ARG A 318 -19.28 -15.19 -4.96
N HIS A 319 -19.13 -14.14 -4.19
CA HIS A 319 -18.19 -14.19 -3.09
C HIS A 319 -18.73 -15.17 -2.04
N GLU A 320 -17.96 -16.21 -1.74
CA GLU A 320 -18.36 -17.28 -0.81
C GLU A 320 -17.47 -17.29 0.43
N VAL A 321 -18.02 -17.80 1.54
CA VAL A 321 -17.21 -18.23 2.69
C VAL A 321 -16.98 -19.73 2.57
N VAL A 322 -15.71 -20.14 2.56
CA VAL A 322 -15.27 -21.54 2.49
C VAL A 322 -14.56 -21.94 3.77
N ARG A 323 -14.38 -23.24 3.99
CA ARG A 323 -13.57 -23.74 5.12
C ARG A 323 -12.17 -24.13 4.65
N ALA A 324 -11.17 -23.45 5.22
CA ALA A 324 -9.74 -23.64 4.98
C ALA A 324 -9.03 -24.03 6.28
N ASN A 325 -8.39 -25.20 6.31
CA ASN A 325 -7.77 -25.79 7.51
C ASN A 325 -8.71 -25.75 8.74
N GLY A 326 -9.99 -26.02 8.52
CA GLY A 326 -11.03 -26.04 9.55
C GLY A 326 -11.61 -24.67 9.96
N THR A 327 -11.05 -23.56 9.46
CA THR A 327 -11.54 -22.19 9.74
C THR A 327 -12.29 -21.61 8.56
N ALA A 328 -13.30 -20.79 8.82
CA ALA A 328 -14.04 -20.07 7.79
C ALA A 328 -13.23 -18.88 7.22
N THR A 329 -13.07 -18.84 5.91
CA THR A 329 -12.31 -17.83 5.16
C THR A 329 -13.06 -17.40 3.91
N GLU A 330 -12.62 -16.30 3.32
CA GLU A 330 -13.22 -15.77 2.09
C GLU A 330 -12.72 -16.52 0.83
N SER A 331 -13.55 -16.61 -0.21
CA SER A 331 -13.09 -16.90 -1.58
C SER A 331 -12.60 -15.62 -2.25
N LEU A 332 -12.12 -15.67 -3.50
CA LEU A 332 -11.77 -14.44 -4.21
C LEU A 332 -13.01 -13.54 -4.34
N TYR A 333 -12.92 -12.33 -3.76
CA TYR A 333 -13.90 -11.26 -3.91
C TYR A 333 -13.48 -10.35 -5.07
N LEU A 334 -14.26 -10.33 -6.16
CA LEU A 334 -13.96 -9.53 -7.36
C LEU A 334 -14.40 -8.08 -7.25
N GLY A 335 -14.05 -7.40 -6.14
CA GLY A 335 -14.18 -5.96 -5.99
C GLY A 335 -13.56 -5.16 -7.15
N PRO A 336 -13.91 -3.88 -7.35
CA PRO A 336 -13.26 -3.02 -8.35
C PRO A 336 -11.73 -3.04 -8.25
N GLN A 337 -11.19 -3.08 -7.02
CA GLN A 337 -9.75 -3.24 -6.77
C GLN A 337 -9.22 -4.61 -7.20
N ALA A 338 -10.00 -5.67 -7.02
CA ALA A 338 -9.61 -7.03 -7.36
C ALA A 338 -9.44 -7.24 -8.87
N LEU A 339 -10.29 -6.62 -9.68
CA LEU A 339 -10.19 -6.72 -11.13
C LEU A 339 -9.03 -5.88 -11.69
N ALA A 340 -8.79 -4.70 -11.10
CA ALA A 340 -7.76 -3.76 -11.56
C ALA A 340 -6.32 -4.29 -11.45
N ALA A 341 -6.05 -5.19 -10.50
CA ALA A 341 -4.69 -5.69 -10.27
C ALA A 341 -4.44 -7.15 -10.68
N LEU A 342 -5.44 -7.80 -11.27
CA LEU A 342 -5.23 -9.10 -11.91
C LEU A 342 -4.43 -8.88 -13.19
N PRO A 343 -3.49 -9.78 -13.55
CA PRO A 343 -2.82 -9.70 -14.83
C PRO A 343 -3.83 -9.68 -15.98
N ALA A 344 -3.59 -8.87 -17.02
CA ALA A 344 -4.51 -8.74 -18.16
C ALA A 344 -5.05 -10.07 -18.74
N PRO A 345 -4.26 -11.17 -18.85
CA PRO A 345 -4.79 -12.47 -19.26
C PRO A 345 -5.84 -13.04 -18.30
N ALA A 346 -5.61 -12.92 -16.99
CA ALA A 346 -6.54 -13.37 -15.95
C ALA A 346 -7.82 -12.52 -15.93
N VAL A 347 -7.69 -11.20 -16.13
CA VAL A 347 -8.84 -10.30 -16.31
C VAL A 347 -9.67 -10.71 -17.52
N GLY A 348 -9.02 -10.99 -18.66
CA GLY A 348 -9.70 -11.46 -19.86
C GLY A 348 -10.47 -12.77 -19.67
N GLU A 349 -9.87 -13.74 -18.97
CA GLU A 349 -10.55 -15.00 -18.61
C GLU A 349 -11.76 -14.76 -17.69
N ILE A 350 -11.59 -13.96 -16.64
CA ILE A 350 -12.65 -13.66 -15.68
C ILE A 350 -13.80 -12.89 -16.32
N LEU A 351 -13.50 -11.89 -17.16
CA LEU A 351 -14.53 -11.14 -17.90
C LEU A 351 -15.24 -11.98 -18.96
N ALA A 352 -14.58 -13.02 -19.50
CA ALA A 352 -15.25 -13.99 -20.37
C ALA A 352 -16.24 -14.88 -19.60
N ILE A 353 -15.97 -15.17 -18.31
CA ILE A 353 -16.86 -15.94 -17.43
C ILE A 353 -17.97 -15.05 -16.86
N PHE A 354 -17.64 -13.82 -16.46
CA PHE A 354 -18.52 -12.84 -15.79
C PHE A 354 -18.53 -11.50 -16.54
N PRO A 355 -19.19 -11.42 -17.71
CA PRO A 355 -19.19 -10.22 -18.54
C PRO A 355 -19.81 -9.00 -17.86
N GLU A 356 -20.69 -9.21 -16.88
CA GLU A 356 -21.30 -8.15 -16.07
C GLU A 356 -20.29 -7.35 -15.24
N LEU A 357 -19.12 -7.91 -14.92
CA LEU A 357 -18.07 -7.21 -14.19
C LEU A 357 -17.40 -6.10 -15.02
N ALA A 358 -17.56 -6.11 -16.35
CA ALA A 358 -17.11 -5.02 -17.21
C ALA A 358 -17.99 -3.77 -17.10
N ALA A 359 -19.21 -3.89 -16.56
CA ALA A 359 -20.11 -2.76 -16.40
C ALA A 359 -19.71 -1.92 -15.17
N ARG A 360 -19.41 -0.64 -15.38
CA ARG A 360 -19.05 0.33 -14.31
C ARG A 360 -20.07 0.44 -13.17
N SER A 361 -21.32 0.02 -13.38
CA SER A 361 -22.40 0.05 -12.39
C SER A 361 -22.49 -1.22 -11.53
N HIS A 362 -21.73 -2.27 -11.84
CA HIS A 362 -21.78 -3.52 -11.09
C HIS A 362 -20.90 -3.43 -9.84
N ALA A 363 -21.53 -3.41 -8.67
CA ALA A 363 -20.84 -3.53 -7.39
C ALA A 363 -20.96 -4.98 -6.91
N PRO A 364 -19.86 -5.75 -6.86
CA PRO A 364 -19.88 -7.11 -6.35
C PRO A 364 -20.27 -7.11 -4.87
N GLU A 365 -21.09 -8.06 -4.46
CA GLU A 365 -21.55 -8.18 -3.09
C GLU A 365 -20.62 -9.11 -2.31
N GLY A 366 -20.19 -8.68 -1.12
CA GLY A 366 -19.38 -9.52 -0.25
C GLY A 366 -20.25 -10.54 0.50
N ALA A 367 -19.75 -11.77 0.69
CA ALA A 367 -20.45 -12.80 1.47
C ALA A 367 -20.85 -12.34 2.87
N ARG A 368 -20.02 -11.48 3.47
CA ARG A 368 -20.24 -10.81 4.76
C ARG A 368 -19.66 -9.40 4.71
N MET A 369 -19.90 -8.63 5.78
CA MET A 369 -19.31 -7.30 5.94
C MET A 369 -17.78 -7.37 5.93
N LEU A 370 -17.16 -6.64 5.00
CA LEU A 370 -15.71 -6.47 4.90
C LEU A 370 -15.27 -5.35 5.85
N ALA A 371 -14.56 -5.69 6.92
CA ALA A 371 -14.15 -4.68 7.90
C ALA A 371 -12.98 -3.83 7.38
N SER A 372 -13.13 -2.50 7.42
CA SER A 372 -12.02 -1.56 7.17
C SER A 372 -10.81 -1.86 8.07
N GLY A 373 -9.59 -1.68 7.56
CA GLY A 373 -8.37 -2.03 8.29
C GLY A 373 -8.27 -1.40 9.70
N ARG A 374 -8.62 -0.13 9.85
CA ARG A 374 -8.60 0.56 11.16
C ARG A 374 -9.57 -0.07 12.16
N LYS A 375 -10.82 -0.33 11.75
CA LYS A 375 -11.83 -0.93 12.63
C LYS A 375 -11.51 -2.40 12.94
N ALA A 376 -11.02 -3.16 11.95
CA ALA A 376 -10.59 -4.54 12.11
C ALA A 376 -9.45 -4.70 13.12
N ARG A 377 -8.42 -3.85 13.04
CA ARG A 377 -7.32 -3.84 14.02
C ARG A 377 -7.81 -3.51 15.42
N LYS A 378 -8.74 -2.55 15.56
CA LYS A 378 -9.34 -2.24 16.86
C LYS A 378 -10.15 -3.42 17.43
N LEU A 379 -10.81 -4.20 16.58
CA LEU A 379 -11.52 -5.41 16.99
C LEU A 379 -10.54 -6.43 17.57
N ALA A 380 -9.50 -6.79 16.81
CA ALA A 380 -8.50 -7.74 17.26
C ALA A 380 -7.81 -7.29 18.57
N GLN A 381 -7.60 -5.98 18.74
CA GLN A 381 -7.00 -5.43 19.97
C GLN A 381 -7.91 -5.65 21.17
N ARG A 382 -9.23 -5.47 20.99
CA ARG A 382 -10.23 -5.73 22.03
C ARG A 382 -10.34 -7.21 22.38
N HIS A 383 -10.16 -8.11 21.42
CA HIS A 383 -10.10 -9.54 21.70
C HIS A 383 -8.88 -9.89 22.56
N ALA A 384 -7.69 -9.43 22.16
CA ALA A 384 -6.46 -9.63 22.91
C ALA A 384 -6.55 -9.06 24.33
N GLN A 385 -7.04 -7.82 24.49
CA GLN A 385 -7.17 -7.16 25.79
C GLN A 385 -8.14 -7.86 26.75
N ASN A 386 -9.20 -8.48 26.22
CA ASN A 386 -10.24 -9.11 27.04
C ASN A 386 -10.06 -10.64 27.17
N GLY A 387 -9.00 -11.22 26.59
CA GLY A 387 -8.79 -12.67 26.55
C GLY A 387 -9.97 -13.43 25.94
N GLN A 388 -10.63 -12.85 24.93
CA GLN A 388 -11.81 -13.45 24.27
C GLN A 388 -11.43 -14.03 22.91
N PRO A 389 -11.87 -15.25 22.57
CA PRO A 389 -11.61 -15.85 21.25
C PRO A 389 -12.25 -15.03 20.14
N LEU A 390 -11.61 -15.00 18.96
CA LEU A 390 -12.07 -14.30 17.76
C LEU A 390 -13.22 -15.04 17.06
N VAL A 391 -13.24 -16.36 17.21
CA VAL A 391 -14.28 -17.25 16.70
C VAL A 391 -14.86 -18.03 17.87
N LEU A 392 -16.14 -17.78 18.16
CA LEU A 392 -16.91 -18.61 19.09
C LEU A 392 -17.30 -19.92 18.38
N ALA A 393 -17.18 -21.05 19.07
CA ALA A 393 -17.60 -22.37 18.58
C ALA A 393 -19.09 -22.41 18.24
#